data_AF-A0A4Y3IIK7-F1
#
_entry.id   AF-A0A4Y3IIK7-F1
#
_cell.length_a   1.000
_cell.length_b   1.000
_cell.length_c   1.000
_cell.angle_alpha   90.00
_cell.angle_beta   90.00
_cell.angle_gamma   90.00
#
_symmetry.space_group_name_H-M   'P 1'
#
loop_
_entity.id
_entity.type
_entity.pdbx_description
1 polymer ?
#
loop_
_entity_poly.entity_id
_entity_poly.type
_entity_poly.pdbx_seq_one_letter_code
_entity_poly.pdbx_strand_id
1 'polypeptide(L)'
;MKSLLAILGVFISTEIFAESNIQFQAPLTKDTVQFAVIGDLTGGERKGVYSDAVNALSLMQPDFILSVGDLIEGGTEELATMNSEWRAFADITKRSEIPFYPVVGNHDISNIKMRRWWESQVGPRYYHFKHQDLLFLMLDSEDFTEQRFSEIKILRNEAVNLYKTEGEEAFAETEYAKLKERQFGKLSDDQIDYFLSVLENDEGVKWVFVLMHKPLWGDASSGFSTLETALQKFPYTVLNGHEHTYYYESKNARDYIQLGTTGGAFTPSNRGFHMDHIMWVSVSEEEEPKFINLKLDGLVDKYGKPILTNAKK
;
A
#
# COMPACT_ATOMS: atom_id res chain seq x y z
N MET A 1 88.60 7.77 3.65
CA MET A 1 87.49 7.43 2.74
C MET A 1 86.88 6.10 3.16
N LYS A 2 85.64 6.13 3.66
CA LYS A 2 84.56 5.16 3.41
C LYS A 2 83.40 5.54 4.33
N SER A 3 82.56 6.43 3.83
CA SER A 3 81.29 6.84 4.44
C SER A 3 80.33 5.67 4.38
N LEU A 4 79.83 5.22 5.52
CA LEU A 4 78.70 4.29 5.60
C LEU A 4 77.42 5.14 5.53
N LEU A 5 76.73 5.10 4.39
CA LEU A 5 75.40 5.67 4.23
C LEU A 5 74.41 4.84 5.06
N ALA A 6 73.81 5.44 6.09
CA ALA A 6 72.63 4.88 6.73
C ALA A 6 71.43 5.16 5.82
N ILE A 7 70.95 4.14 5.12
CA ILE A 7 69.70 4.19 4.37
C ILE A 7 68.57 4.10 5.39
N LEU A 8 67.96 5.25 5.69
CA LEU A 8 66.73 5.35 6.45
C LEU A 8 65.62 4.75 5.58
N GLY A 9 65.26 3.49 5.81
CA GLY A 9 64.10 2.86 5.20
C GLY A 9 62.84 3.54 5.71
N VAL A 10 62.30 4.48 4.94
CA VAL A 10 60.94 4.99 5.15
C VAL A 10 60.00 3.84 4.78
N PHE A 11 59.51 3.12 5.77
CA PHE A 11 58.32 2.30 5.61
C PHE A 11 57.15 3.25 5.42
N ILE A 12 56.81 3.55 4.16
CA ILE A 12 55.48 4.06 3.85
C ILE A 12 54.55 2.86 4.02
N SER A 13 53.88 2.78 5.17
CA SER A 13 52.76 1.86 5.36
C SER A 13 51.62 2.31 4.44
N THR A 14 51.68 1.95 3.17
CA THR A 14 50.55 2.09 2.25
C THR A 14 49.61 0.91 2.45
N GLU A 15 48.85 0.94 3.54
CA GLU A 15 47.57 0.24 3.58
C GLU A 15 46.51 1.19 4.11
N ILE A 16 46.33 2.30 3.39
CA ILE A 16 45.01 2.91 3.29
C ILE A 16 44.28 2.09 2.21
N PHE A 17 44.01 0.82 2.49
CA PHE A 17 42.85 0.18 1.87
C PHE A 17 41.68 0.90 2.52
N ALA A 18 41.02 1.77 1.75
CA ALA A 18 39.79 2.43 2.15
C ALA A 18 38.87 1.40 2.83
N GLU A 19 38.21 1.80 3.92
CA GLU A 19 37.20 1.02 4.62
C GLU A 19 36.25 0.37 3.60
N SER A 20 36.46 -0.91 3.27
CA SER A 20 35.66 -1.66 2.31
C SER A 20 34.74 -2.58 3.09
N ASN A 21 33.46 -2.61 2.75
CA ASN A 21 32.48 -3.52 3.37
C ASN A 21 32.56 -4.95 2.82
N ILE A 22 33.68 -5.32 2.18
CA ILE A 22 33.93 -6.66 1.67
C ILE A 22 34.34 -7.53 2.87
N GLN A 23 33.47 -8.45 3.26
CA GLN A 23 33.71 -9.42 4.33
C GLN A 23 33.79 -10.84 3.74
N PHE A 24 34.63 -11.68 4.33
CA PHE A 24 34.78 -13.10 3.93
C PHE A 24 34.24 -14.07 4.98
N GLN A 25 33.74 -13.55 6.09
CA GLN A 25 33.00 -14.30 7.09
C GLN A 25 31.50 -14.25 6.79
N ALA A 26 30.76 -15.22 7.32
CA ALA A 26 29.31 -15.19 7.25
C ALA A 26 28.76 -13.87 7.84
N PRO A 27 27.69 -13.30 7.26
CA PRO A 27 27.09 -12.11 7.81
C PRO A 27 26.56 -12.38 9.22
N LEU A 28 26.64 -11.38 10.09
CA LEU A 28 25.88 -11.39 11.33
C LEU A 28 24.40 -11.34 10.98
N THR A 29 23.57 -12.13 11.66
CA THR A 29 22.12 -11.99 11.59
C THR A 29 21.75 -10.58 12.04
N LYS A 30 21.17 -9.80 11.13
CA LYS A 30 20.56 -8.50 11.46
C LYS A 30 19.07 -8.71 11.65
N ASP A 31 18.50 -8.02 12.63
CA ASP A 31 17.06 -7.88 12.75
C ASP A 31 16.60 -6.87 11.69
N THR A 32 15.93 -7.36 10.66
CA THR A 32 15.44 -6.52 9.56
C THR A 32 14.06 -7.03 9.19
N VAL A 33 13.08 -6.14 9.31
CA VAL A 33 11.71 -6.43 8.91
C VAL A 33 11.58 -6.12 7.42
N GLN A 34 11.10 -7.09 6.65
CA GLN A 34 10.90 -6.98 5.22
C GLN A 34 9.47 -7.32 4.85
N PHE A 35 8.73 -6.35 4.33
CA PHE A 35 7.33 -6.55 3.97
C PHE A 35 7.02 -5.99 2.58
N ALA A 36 5.95 -6.51 1.99
CA ALA A 36 5.46 -6.06 0.70
C ALA A 36 4.20 -5.20 0.88
N VAL A 37 4.02 -4.20 0.01
CA VAL A 37 2.78 -3.44 -0.10
C VAL A 37 2.25 -3.58 -1.52
N ILE A 38 0.96 -3.91 -1.63
CA ILE A 38 0.23 -4.05 -2.89
C ILE A 38 -1.08 -3.25 -2.82
N GLY A 39 -1.70 -2.98 -3.96
CA GLY A 39 -2.95 -2.23 -4.03
C GLY A 39 -3.74 -2.51 -5.28
N ASP A 40 -5.03 -2.20 -5.25
CA ASP A 40 -5.89 -2.02 -6.41
C ASP A 40 -5.85 -3.24 -7.35
N LEU A 41 -6.42 -4.34 -6.84
CA LEU A 41 -6.69 -5.54 -7.63
C LEU A 41 -7.84 -5.29 -8.60
N THR A 42 -8.88 -4.62 -8.12
CA THR A 42 -10.15 -4.46 -8.86
C THR A 42 -10.32 -3.06 -9.43
N GLY A 43 -11.57 -2.59 -9.60
CA GLY A 43 -11.85 -1.42 -10.43
C GLY A 43 -11.61 -1.72 -11.91
N GLY A 44 -11.93 -2.96 -12.32
CA GLY A 44 -11.65 -3.49 -13.66
C GLY A 44 -10.47 -4.47 -13.66
N GLU A 45 -10.57 -5.55 -12.88
CA GLU A 45 -9.54 -6.59 -12.78
C GLU A 45 -9.03 -7.06 -14.15
N ARG A 46 -7.72 -6.95 -14.35
CA ARG A 46 -6.99 -7.57 -15.45
C ARG A 46 -6.60 -8.99 -15.05
N LYS A 47 -7.35 -9.93 -15.61
CA LYS A 47 -7.26 -11.36 -15.32
C LYS A 47 -5.81 -11.88 -15.28
N GLY A 48 -5.47 -12.50 -14.15
CA GLY A 48 -4.22 -13.23 -13.95
C GLY A 48 -3.06 -12.41 -13.39
N VAL A 49 -3.10 -11.07 -13.50
CA VAL A 49 -2.02 -10.19 -13.00
C VAL A 49 -1.81 -10.37 -11.49
N TYR A 50 -2.89 -10.41 -10.72
CA TYR A 50 -2.83 -10.64 -9.28
C TYR A 50 -2.33 -12.02 -8.89
N SER A 51 -2.79 -13.04 -9.62
CA SER A 51 -2.31 -14.40 -9.41
C SER A 51 -0.80 -14.48 -9.61
N ASP A 52 -0.28 -13.80 -10.64
CA ASP A 52 1.15 -13.74 -10.93
C ASP A 52 1.90 -12.90 -9.87
N ALA A 53 1.30 -11.81 -9.37
CA ALA A 53 1.83 -11.04 -8.24
C ALA A 53 1.96 -11.89 -6.97
N VAL A 54 0.94 -12.70 -6.64
CA VAL A 54 1.01 -13.62 -5.49
C VAL A 54 2.07 -14.70 -5.69
N ASN A 55 2.29 -15.17 -6.91
CA ASN A 55 3.40 -16.07 -7.21
C ASN A 55 4.76 -15.39 -6.97
N ALA A 56 4.94 -14.13 -7.39
CA ALA A 56 6.13 -13.35 -7.06
C ALA A 56 6.33 -13.20 -5.55
N LEU A 57 5.28 -12.83 -4.80
CA LEU A 57 5.34 -12.69 -3.34
C LEU A 57 5.75 -14.01 -2.66
N SER A 58 5.22 -15.14 -3.15
CA SER A 58 5.59 -16.48 -2.65
C SER A 58 7.07 -16.81 -2.85
N LEU A 59 7.68 -16.33 -3.94
CA LEU A 59 9.11 -16.49 -4.20
C LEU A 59 9.98 -15.50 -3.41
N MET A 60 9.46 -14.30 -3.16
CA MET A 60 10.15 -13.25 -2.42
C MET A 60 10.15 -13.48 -0.91
N GLN A 61 9.13 -14.15 -0.38
CA GLN A 61 8.95 -14.47 1.04
C GLN A 61 9.10 -13.27 2.00
N PRO A 62 8.35 -12.16 1.81
CA PRO A 62 8.26 -11.13 2.85
C PRO A 62 7.69 -11.69 4.16
N ASP A 63 8.02 -11.04 5.28
CA ASP A 63 7.47 -11.34 6.62
C ASP A 63 5.95 -11.23 6.64
N PHE A 64 5.41 -10.25 5.91
CA PHE A 64 3.98 -10.05 5.70
C PHE A 64 3.70 -9.18 4.47
N ILE A 65 2.43 -9.18 4.06
CA ILE A 65 1.91 -8.36 2.96
C ILE A 65 0.90 -7.36 3.53
N LEU A 66 1.07 -6.09 3.19
CA LEU A 66 0.08 -5.04 3.40
C LEU A 66 -0.67 -4.79 2.09
N SER A 67 -1.95 -4.47 2.19
CA SER A 67 -2.73 -4.01 1.03
C SER A 67 -3.45 -2.70 1.29
N VAL A 68 -3.44 -1.80 0.30
CA VAL A 68 -4.20 -0.53 0.31
C VAL A 68 -5.63 -0.65 -0.24
N GLY A 69 -6.16 -1.87 -0.37
CA GLY A 69 -7.58 -2.13 -0.63
C GLY A 69 -7.97 -2.32 -2.10
N ASP A 70 -9.28 -2.36 -2.33
CA ASP A 70 -9.95 -2.74 -3.59
C ASP A 70 -9.58 -4.16 -4.03
N LEU A 71 -9.96 -5.11 -3.16
CA LEU A 71 -9.66 -6.54 -3.24
C LEU A 71 -10.73 -7.35 -3.98
N ILE A 72 -11.96 -6.85 -4.05
CA ILE A 72 -13.09 -7.46 -4.77
C ILE A 72 -13.80 -6.42 -5.63
N GLU A 73 -14.48 -6.84 -6.70
CA GLU A 73 -15.14 -5.90 -7.63
C GLU A 73 -16.32 -5.16 -6.98
N GLY A 74 -17.06 -5.83 -6.09
CA GLY A 74 -18.03 -5.18 -5.24
C GLY A 74 -19.16 -4.46 -5.99
N GLY A 75 -19.64 -3.35 -5.43
CA GLY A 75 -20.76 -2.60 -6.00
C GLY A 75 -22.08 -3.39 -6.07
N THR A 76 -22.24 -4.39 -5.21
CA THR A 76 -23.38 -5.32 -5.17
C THR A 76 -24.06 -5.31 -3.80
N GLU A 77 -25.29 -5.79 -3.74
CA GLU A 77 -25.98 -6.12 -2.49
C GLU A 77 -26.25 -7.62 -2.37
N GLU A 78 -25.86 -8.43 -3.34
CA GLU A 78 -26.10 -9.87 -3.33
C GLU A 78 -25.02 -10.61 -2.52
N LEU A 79 -25.44 -11.28 -1.44
CA LEU A 79 -24.52 -12.03 -0.56
C LEU A 79 -23.76 -13.12 -1.31
N ALA A 80 -24.41 -13.78 -2.28
CA ALA A 80 -23.78 -14.80 -3.09
C ALA A 80 -22.62 -14.23 -3.93
N THR A 81 -22.78 -13.02 -4.48
CA THR A 81 -21.74 -12.33 -5.25
C THR A 81 -20.56 -11.95 -4.35
N MET A 82 -20.81 -11.27 -3.23
CA MET A 82 -19.75 -10.90 -2.28
C MET A 82 -18.94 -12.12 -1.81
N ASN A 83 -19.63 -13.20 -1.44
CA ASN A 83 -18.97 -14.45 -1.02
C ASN A 83 -18.17 -15.11 -2.14
N SER A 84 -18.62 -15.00 -3.39
CA SER A 84 -17.93 -15.59 -4.55
C SER A 84 -16.66 -14.79 -4.89
N GLU A 85 -16.75 -13.46 -4.93
CA GLU A 85 -15.62 -12.59 -5.20
C GLU A 85 -14.56 -12.72 -4.12
N TRP A 86 -14.97 -12.68 -2.84
CA TRP A 86 -14.07 -12.87 -1.71
C TRP A 86 -13.38 -14.22 -1.74
N ARG A 87 -14.10 -15.30 -2.07
CA ARG A 87 -13.50 -16.63 -2.21
C ARG A 87 -12.46 -16.65 -3.32
N ALA A 88 -12.73 -16.04 -4.47
CA ALA A 88 -11.79 -15.99 -5.57
C ALA A 88 -10.50 -15.25 -5.19
N PHE A 89 -10.63 -14.09 -4.54
CA PHE A 89 -9.52 -13.34 -3.96
C PHE A 89 -8.75 -14.19 -2.94
N ALA A 90 -9.41 -14.66 -1.88
CA ALA A 90 -8.78 -15.36 -0.77
C ALA A 90 -8.11 -16.68 -1.21
N ASP A 91 -8.69 -17.41 -2.17
CA ASP A 91 -8.10 -18.63 -2.71
C ASP A 91 -6.81 -18.36 -3.49
N ILE A 92 -6.70 -17.20 -4.15
CA ILE A 92 -5.47 -16.75 -4.79
C ILE A 92 -4.45 -16.33 -3.73
N THR A 93 -4.84 -15.45 -2.80
CA THR A 93 -3.98 -14.85 -1.77
C THR A 93 -3.34 -15.90 -0.87
N LYS A 94 -4.12 -16.89 -0.42
CA LYS A 94 -3.63 -17.92 0.52
C LYS A 94 -2.52 -18.82 -0.05
N ARG A 95 -2.28 -18.79 -1.36
CA ARG A 95 -1.23 -19.61 -2.01
C ARG A 95 0.18 -19.19 -1.61
N SER A 96 0.38 -17.96 -1.14
CA SER A 96 1.70 -17.53 -0.64
C SER A 96 2.01 -18.05 0.75
N GLU A 97 1.00 -18.41 1.55
CA GLU A 97 1.12 -18.73 2.97
C GLU A 97 1.71 -17.59 3.84
N ILE A 98 1.75 -16.37 3.30
CA ILE A 98 2.30 -15.19 3.98
C ILE A 98 1.15 -14.43 4.67
N PRO A 99 1.35 -13.94 5.92
CA PRO A 99 0.36 -13.09 6.59
C PRO A 99 -0.04 -11.88 5.75
N PHE A 100 -1.35 -11.62 5.66
CA PHE A 100 -1.91 -10.57 4.81
C PHE A 100 -2.76 -9.61 5.63
N TYR A 101 -2.46 -8.31 5.54
CA TYR A 101 -3.10 -7.24 6.30
C TYR A 101 -3.80 -6.26 5.34
N PRO A 102 -5.13 -6.35 5.16
CA PRO A 102 -5.87 -5.50 4.23
C PRO A 102 -6.28 -4.16 4.85
N VAL A 103 -6.28 -3.12 4.04
CA VAL A 103 -7.17 -1.94 4.16
C VAL A 103 -8.42 -2.19 3.31
N VAL A 104 -9.56 -1.65 3.72
CA VAL A 104 -10.78 -1.62 2.89
C VAL A 104 -10.70 -0.49 1.86
N GLY A 105 -11.03 -0.81 0.61
CA GLY A 105 -11.27 0.15 -0.46
C GLY A 105 -12.75 0.41 -0.73
N ASN A 106 -13.04 1.35 -1.63
CA ASN A 106 -14.42 1.69 -1.95
C ASN A 106 -15.14 0.58 -2.72
N HIS A 107 -14.43 -0.30 -3.42
CA HIS A 107 -15.03 -1.49 -4.01
C HIS A 107 -15.35 -2.55 -2.93
N ASP A 108 -14.52 -2.69 -1.90
CA ASP A 108 -14.70 -3.70 -0.85
C ASP A 108 -15.95 -3.48 0.02
N ILE A 109 -16.34 -2.21 0.23
CA ILE A 109 -17.44 -1.83 1.11
C ILE A 109 -18.40 -0.81 0.50
N SER A 110 -18.64 -0.83 -0.83
CA SER A 110 -19.36 0.23 -1.60
C SER A 110 -20.75 0.65 -1.11
N ASN A 111 -21.35 -0.04 -0.15
CA ASN A 111 -22.63 0.29 0.47
C ASN A 111 -22.74 -0.34 1.87
N ILE A 112 -23.77 0.04 2.62
CA ILE A 112 -23.98 -0.44 4.00
C ILE A 112 -24.14 -1.95 4.10
N LYS A 113 -24.71 -2.62 3.10
CA LYS A 113 -24.83 -4.08 3.12
C LYS A 113 -23.47 -4.75 2.96
N MET A 114 -22.61 -4.23 2.07
CA MET A 114 -21.23 -4.68 1.91
C MET A 114 -20.39 -4.38 3.16
N ARG A 115 -20.52 -3.17 3.73
CA ARG A 115 -19.84 -2.78 4.97
C ARG A 115 -20.12 -3.77 6.10
N ARG A 116 -21.40 -4.07 6.35
CA ARG A 116 -21.83 -5.04 7.37
C ARG A 116 -21.39 -6.46 7.03
N TRP A 117 -21.40 -6.83 5.75
CA TRP A 117 -20.89 -8.13 5.31
C TRP A 117 -19.40 -8.25 5.62
N TRP A 118 -18.58 -7.26 5.28
CA TRP A 118 -17.14 -7.21 5.57
C TRP A 118 -16.87 -7.37 7.07
N GLU A 119 -17.52 -6.55 7.90
CA GLU A 119 -17.38 -6.60 9.36
C GLU A 119 -17.75 -7.97 9.95
N SER A 120 -18.69 -8.68 9.33
CA SER A 120 -19.15 -9.99 9.80
C SER A 120 -18.38 -11.20 9.26
N GLN A 121 -17.81 -11.10 8.06
CA GLN A 121 -17.21 -12.23 7.34
C GLN A 121 -15.69 -12.13 7.18
N VAL A 122 -15.16 -10.90 7.16
CA VAL A 122 -13.75 -10.62 6.86
C VAL A 122 -13.03 -10.14 8.11
N GLY A 123 -13.44 -9.00 8.68
CA GLY A 123 -12.74 -8.40 9.81
C GLY A 123 -13.09 -6.93 10.04
N PRO A 124 -12.36 -6.24 10.93
CA PRO A 124 -12.58 -4.82 11.18
C PRO A 124 -12.28 -3.98 9.92
N ARG A 125 -12.94 -2.83 9.80
CA ARG A 125 -12.70 -1.88 8.69
C ARG A 125 -11.42 -1.08 8.89
N TYR A 126 -11.13 -0.73 10.14
CA TYR A 126 -9.92 -0.05 10.55
C TYR A 126 -9.34 -0.73 11.80
N TYR A 127 -8.02 -0.75 11.91
CA TYR A 127 -7.30 -1.37 13.02
C TYR A 127 -5.85 -0.88 13.06
N HIS A 128 -5.10 -1.32 14.07
CA HIS A 128 -3.65 -1.16 14.09
C HIS A 128 -2.99 -2.47 14.52
N PHE A 129 -1.70 -2.60 14.22
CA PHE A 129 -0.87 -3.63 14.83
C PHE A 129 0.57 -3.14 14.94
N LYS A 130 1.32 -3.75 15.85
CA LYS A 130 2.76 -3.54 15.98
C LYS A 130 3.52 -4.78 15.56
N HIS A 131 4.64 -4.55 14.91
CA HIS A 131 5.64 -5.57 14.64
C HIS A 131 6.99 -4.98 15.00
N GLN A 132 7.61 -5.50 16.06
CA GLN A 132 8.77 -4.87 16.70
C GLN A 132 8.46 -3.41 17.10
N ASP A 133 9.31 -2.46 16.73
CA ASP A 133 9.16 -1.02 16.96
C ASP A 133 8.40 -0.30 15.84
N LEU A 134 7.82 -1.04 14.88
CA LEU A 134 7.01 -0.50 13.79
C LEU A 134 5.52 -0.55 14.14
N LEU A 135 4.82 0.57 13.93
CA LEU A 135 3.38 0.69 14.12
C LEU A 135 2.68 0.86 12.77
N PHE A 136 1.65 0.06 12.52
CA PHE A 136 0.86 0.10 11.31
C PHE A 136 -0.55 0.55 11.64
N LEU A 137 -0.97 1.69 11.10
CA LEU A 137 -2.33 2.21 11.21
C LEU A 137 -3.07 1.91 9.90
N MET A 138 -4.11 1.09 9.97
CA MET A 138 -4.88 0.60 8.83
C MET A 138 -6.25 1.29 8.86
N LEU A 139 -6.41 2.35 8.06
CA LEU A 139 -7.57 3.25 8.10
C LEU A 139 -8.65 2.81 7.10
N ASP A 140 -9.90 3.04 7.47
CA ASP A 140 -11.03 3.03 6.54
C ASP A 140 -11.30 4.45 6.05
N SER A 141 -11.05 4.69 4.76
CA SER A 141 -11.32 5.99 4.12
C SER A 141 -12.76 6.18 3.64
N GLU A 142 -13.62 5.17 3.76
CA GLU A 142 -15.06 5.21 3.44
C GLU A 142 -15.93 5.38 4.70
N ASP A 143 -15.40 5.99 5.77
CA ASP A 143 -16.03 6.00 7.09
C ASP A 143 -17.11 7.09 7.25
N PHE A 144 -18.12 7.00 6.38
CA PHE A 144 -19.30 7.85 6.36
C PHE A 144 -20.39 7.35 7.31
N THR A 145 -21.28 8.26 7.73
CA THR A 145 -22.56 7.90 8.37
C THR A 145 -23.40 7.01 7.44
N GLU A 146 -24.26 6.16 8.01
CA GLU A 146 -25.09 5.25 7.18
C GLU A 146 -25.97 6.01 6.18
N GLN A 147 -26.50 7.16 6.60
CA GLN A 147 -27.29 8.04 5.74
C GLN A 147 -26.46 8.55 4.57
N ARG A 148 -25.29 9.18 4.83
CA ARG A 148 -24.45 9.73 3.77
C ARG A 148 -23.96 8.65 2.83
N PHE A 149 -23.62 7.47 3.35
CA PHE A 149 -23.17 6.37 2.51
C PHE A 149 -24.28 5.87 1.58
N SER A 150 -25.52 5.84 2.07
CA SER A 150 -26.69 5.47 1.26
C SER A 150 -26.96 6.49 0.14
N GLU A 151 -26.79 7.79 0.41
CA GLU A 151 -26.87 8.85 -0.60
C GLU A 151 -25.78 8.68 -1.67
N ILE A 152 -24.53 8.51 -1.25
CA ILE A 152 -23.39 8.29 -2.16
C ILE A 152 -23.60 7.04 -3.03
N LYS A 153 -24.14 5.94 -2.46
CA LYS A 153 -24.49 4.73 -3.20
C LYS A 153 -25.48 5.00 -4.33
N ILE A 154 -26.53 5.77 -4.07
CA ILE A 154 -27.55 6.12 -5.09
C ILE A 154 -26.88 6.87 -6.24
N LEU A 155 -26.14 7.94 -5.92
CA LEU A 155 -25.41 8.74 -6.90
C LEU A 155 -24.41 7.89 -7.70
N ARG A 156 -23.67 7.00 -7.02
CA ARG A 156 -22.74 6.06 -7.66
C ARG A 156 -23.45 5.16 -8.65
N ASN A 157 -24.56 4.55 -8.25
CA ASN A 157 -25.27 3.58 -9.09
C ASN A 157 -25.83 4.25 -10.36
N GLU A 158 -26.36 5.46 -10.23
CA GLU A 158 -26.80 6.28 -11.36
C GLU A 158 -25.63 6.61 -12.29
N ALA A 159 -24.50 7.07 -11.72
CA ALA A 159 -23.32 7.40 -12.51
C ALA A 159 -22.70 6.20 -13.22
N VAL A 160 -22.60 5.04 -12.56
CA VAL A 160 -22.12 3.79 -13.17
C VAL A 160 -23.05 3.33 -14.29
N ASN A 161 -24.37 3.52 -14.15
CA ASN A 161 -25.30 3.23 -15.23
C ASN A 161 -25.05 4.14 -16.44
N LEU A 162 -24.91 5.45 -16.23
CA LEU A 162 -24.59 6.41 -17.28
C LEU A 162 -23.25 6.10 -17.97
N TYR A 163 -22.22 5.73 -17.20
CA TYR A 163 -20.95 5.29 -17.77
C TYR A 163 -21.14 4.11 -18.74
N LYS A 164 -21.93 3.12 -18.35
CA LYS A 164 -22.19 1.92 -19.17
C LYS A 164 -23.02 2.19 -20.42
N THR A 165 -23.94 3.15 -20.37
CA THR A 165 -24.87 3.44 -21.47
C THR A 165 -24.39 4.56 -22.40
N GLU A 166 -23.66 5.54 -21.87
CA GLU A 166 -23.31 6.80 -22.55
C GLU A 166 -21.80 7.10 -22.52
N GLY A 167 -21.00 6.39 -21.73
CA GLY A 167 -19.55 6.49 -21.72
C GLY A 167 -18.96 7.46 -20.69
N GLU A 168 -17.65 7.68 -20.79
CA GLU A 168 -16.85 8.43 -19.80
C GLU A 168 -17.25 9.92 -19.70
N GLU A 169 -17.56 10.56 -20.83
CA GLU A 169 -17.96 11.98 -20.84
C GLU A 169 -19.27 12.20 -20.05
N ALA A 170 -20.25 11.31 -20.20
CA ALA A 170 -21.49 11.37 -19.44
C ALA A 170 -21.25 11.12 -17.95
N PHE A 171 -20.36 10.17 -17.60
CA PHE A 171 -19.96 9.91 -16.22
C PHE A 171 -19.33 11.14 -15.56
N ALA A 172 -18.41 11.81 -16.25
CA ALA A 172 -17.68 12.97 -15.73
C ALA A 172 -18.61 14.13 -15.34
N GLU A 173 -19.79 14.22 -15.97
CA GLU A 173 -20.77 15.26 -15.67
C GLU A 173 -21.69 14.97 -14.47
N THR A 174 -21.69 13.73 -13.97
CA THR A 174 -22.55 13.32 -12.85
C THR A 174 -22.18 14.00 -11.53
N GLU A 175 -23.16 14.11 -10.63
CA GLU A 175 -22.90 14.59 -9.26
C GLU A 175 -21.87 13.70 -8.55
N TYR A 176 -21.99 12.38 -8.70
CA TYR A 176 -21.06 11.41 -8.11
C TYR A 176 -19.61 11.64 -8.54
N ALA A 177 -19.36 11.87 -9.83
CA ALA A 177 -18.02 12.12 -10.34
C ALA A 177 -17.36 13.38 -9.73
N LYS A 178 -18.19 14.35 -9.33
CA LYS A 178 -17.78 15.64 -8.76
C LYS A 178 -17.71 15.63 -7.23
N LEU A 179 -18.11 14.53 -6.56
CA LEU A 179 -18.06 14.44 -5.10
C LEU A 179 -16.62 14.34 -4.58
N LYS A 180 -16.32 15.13 -3.55
CA LYS A 180 -15.06 15.02 -2.83
C LYS A 180 -14.93 13.68 -2.09
N GLU A 181 -16.03 13.14 -1.58
CA GLU A 181 -16.04 11.84 -0.91
C GLU A 181 -15.69 10.69 -1.87
N ARG A 182 -16.01 10.85 -3.17
CA ARG A 182 -15.55 9.89 -4.19
C ARG A 182 -14.02 9.91 -4.29
N GLN A 183 -13.41 11.09 -4.28
CA GLN A 183 -11.97 11.24 -4.53
C GLN A 183 -11.11 11.05 -3.27
N PHE A 184 -11.50 11.63 -2.14
CA PHE A 184 -10.63 11.75 -0.96
C PHE A 184 -11.09 10.91 0.22
N GLY A 185 -12.37 10.51 0.27
CA GLY A 185 -12.92 9.78 1.41
C GLY A 185 -13.17 10.65 2.64
N LYS A 186 -13.42 10.00 3.79
CA LYS A 186 -13.73 10.65 5.08
C LYS A 186 -13.37 9.72 6.24
N LEU A 187 -12.93 10.31 7.35
CA LEU A 187 -12.84 9.68 8.67
C LEU A 187 -14.00 10.16 9.55
N SER A 188 -14.58 9.24 10.33
CA SER A 188 -15.46 9.59 11.45
C SER A 188 -14.65 10.05 12.67
N ASP A 189 -15.31 10.76 13.58
CA ASP A 189 -14.70 11.16 14.84
C ASP A 189 -14.29 9.94 15.68
N ASP A 190 -15.09 8.87 15.68
CA ASP A 190 -14.77 7.61 16.39
C ASP A 190 -13.47 6.97 15.88
N GLN A 191 -13.25 6.96 14.57
CA GLN A 191 -12.03 6.42 13.98
C GLN A 191 -10.82 7.33 14.27
N ILE A 192 -11.01 8.66 14.25
CA ILE A 192 -9.97 9.61 14.65
C ILE A 192 -9.57 9.37 16.10
N ASP A 193 -10.53 9.34 17.02
CA ASP A 193 -10.30 9.13 18.45
C ASP A 193 -9.62 7.79 18.73
N TYR A 194 -9.99 6.73 18.01
CA TYR A 194 -9.31 5.44 18.06
C TYR A 194 -7.81 5.57 17.77
N PHE A 195 -7.44 6.19 16.64
CA PHE A 195 -6.03 6.30 16.27
C PHE A 195 -5.25 7.32 17.10
N LEU A 196 -5.89 8.37 17.59
CA LEU A 196 -5.27 9.26 18.57
C LEU A 196 -4.92 8.49 19.86
N SER A 197 -5.82 7.64 20.33
CA SER A 197 -5.56 6.80 21.50
C SER A 197 -4.41 5.81 21.28
N VAL A 198 -4.32 5.21 20.08
CA VAL A 198 -3.18 4.34 19.70
C VAL A 198 -1.87 5.12 19.76
N LEU A 199 -1.80 6.28 19.12
CA LEU A 199 -0.60 7.12 19.07
C LEU A 199 -0.18 7.67 20.45
N GLU A 200 -1.13 7.87 21.36
CA GLU A 200 -0.83 8.35 22.72
C GLU A 200 -0.27 7.26 23.64
N ASN A 201 -0.69 6.00 23.45
CA ASN A 201 -0.34 4.89 24.35
C ASN A 201 0.90 4.10 23.92
N ASP A 202 1.40 4.32 22.70
CA ASP A 202 2.51 3.56 22.15
C ASP A 202 3.87 4.26 22.31
N GLU A 203 4.58 3.88 23.36
CA GLU A 203 5.99 4.25 23.56
C GLU A 203 6.93 3.35 22.73
N GLY A 204 8.11 3.89 22.40
CA GLY A 204 9.17 3.14 21.70
C GLY A 204 8.88 2.82 20.23
N VAL A 205 7.92 3.51 19.60
CA VAL A 205 7.68 3.39 18.16
C VAL A 205 8.77 4.12 17.39
N LYS A 206 9.46 3.39 16.53
CA LYS A 206 10.48 3.90 15.64
C LYS A 206 9.88 4.51 14.37
N TRP A 207 8.87 3.87 13.80
CA TRP A 207 8.23 4.32 12.57
C TRP A 207 6.75 3.98 12.55
N VAL A 208 5.94 4.92 12.06
CA VAL A 208 4.51 4.72 11.83
C VAL A 208 4.23 4.60 10.34
N PHE A 209 3.64 3.50 9.91
CA PHE A 209 3.06 3.37 8.59
C PHE A 209 1.56 3.64 8.67
N VAL A 210 1.07 4.58 7.87
CA VAL A 210 -0.36 4.92 7.80
C VAL A 210 -0.87 4.50 6.44
N LEU A 211 -1.77 3.52 6.43
CA LEU A 211 -2.33 2.96 5.21
C LEU A 211 -3.81 3.30 5.12
N MET A 212 -4.24 3.73 3.94
CA MET A 212 -5.64 4.05 3.61
C MET A 212 -5.88 3.71 2.15
N HIS A 213 -7.13 3.62 1.69
CA HIS A 213 -7.39 3.43 0.27
C HIS A 213 -7.39 4.77 -0.47
N LYS A 214 -8.30 5.68 -0.12
CA LYS A 214 -8.38 7.02 -0.71
C LYS A 214 -7.42 8.00 -0.04
N PRO A 215 -6.83 8.95 -0.79
CA PRO A 215 -5.86 9.91 -0.26
C PRO A 215 -6.53 10.99 0.61
N LEU A 216 -6.85 10.65 1.85
CA LEU A 216 -7.57 11.53 2.79
C LEU A 216 -6.88 12.90 2.99
N TRP A 217 -5.55 12.99 2.83
CA TRP A 217 -4.81 14.26 2.95
C TRP A 217 -5.09 15.25 1.82
N GLY A 218 -5.68 14.80 0.71
CA GLY A 218 -6.01 15.63 -0.44
C GLY A 218 -7.16 16.61 -0.19
N ASP A 219 -7.93 16.43 0.88
CA ASP A 219 -9.02 17.33 1.24
C ASP A 219 -9.13 17.57 2.76
N ALA A 220 -9.18 18.84 3.16
CA ALA A 220 -9.22 19.23 4.57
C ALA A 220 -10.51 18.80 5.29
N SER A 221 -11.60 18.51 4.57
CA SER A 221 -12.84 18.05 5.16
C SER A 221 -12.85 16.54 5.45
N SER A 222 -11.82 15.79 5.03
CA SER A 222 -11.68 14.36 5.30
C SER A 222 -11.50 14.03 6.78
N GLY A 223 -11.03 14.97 7.60
CA GLY A 223 -10.68 14.76 9.01
C GLY A 223 -9.24 14.28 9.25
N PHE A 224 -8.47 13.99 8.19
CA PHE A 224 -7.10 13.48 8.34
C PHE A 224 -6.13 14.47 8.97
N SER A 225 -6.36 15.79 8.87
CA SER A 225 -5.49 16.82 9.44
C SER A 225 -5.31 16.70 10.95
N THR A 226 -6.33 16.26 11.68
CA THR A 226 -6.27 16.00 13.12
C THR A 226 -5.27 14.88 13.42
N LEU A 227 -5.38 13.76 12.70
CA LEU A 227 -4.46 12.63 12.84
C LEU A 227 -3.04 12.99 12.37
N GLU A 228 -2.91 13.72 11.27
CA GLU A 228 -1.63 14.21 10.73
C GLU A 228 -0.88 15.09 11.73
N THR A 229 -1.60 15.88 12.53
CA THR A 229 -1.01 16.69 13.61
C THR A 229 -0.43 15.81 14.71
N ALA A 230 -1.14 14.76 15.13
CA ALA A 230 -0.65 13.82 16.13
C ALA A 230 0.57 13.02 15.62
N LEU A 231 0.56 12.63 14.35
CA LEU A 231 1.65 11.92 13.68
C LEU A 231 2.96 12.69 13.65
N GLN A 232 2.95 14.04 13.77
CA GLN A 232 4.18 14.84 13.79
C GLN A 232 5.14 14.48 14.94
N LYS A 233 4.66 13.80 15.98
CA LYS A 233 5.48 13.28 17.08
C LYS A 233 6.37 12.11 16.66
N PHE A 234 6.09 11.49 15.51
CA PHE A 234 6.73 10.26 15.04
C PHE A 234 7.36 10.45 13.65
N PRO A 235 8.39 9.68 13.31
CA PRO A 235 8.70 9.34 11.93
C PRO A 235 7.55 8.54 11.31
N TYR A 236 7.11 8.91 10.10
CA TYR A 236 6.00 8.22 9.46
C TYR A 236 6.03 8.25 7.93
N THR A 237 5.33 7.28 7.34
CA THR A 237 5.07 7.17 5.91
C THR A 237 3.57 6.95 5.69
N VAL A 238 2.99 7.63 4.70
CA VAL A 238 1.59 7.47 4.32
C VAL A 238 1.51 6.74 2.99
N LEU A 239 0.68 5.68 2.92
CA LEU A 239 0.49 4.85 1.73
C LEU A 239 -0.98 4.82 1.34
N ASN A 240 -1.29 4.99 0.04
CA ASN A 240 -2.64 4.86 -0.47
C ASN A 240 -2.73 4.15 -1.83
N GLY A 241 -3.95 3.85 -2.27
CA GLY A 241 -4.29 3.27 -3.58
C GLY A 241 -5.23 4.17 -4.39
N HIS A 242 -6.33 3.61 -4.88
CA HIS A 242 -7.51 4.28 -5.46
C HIS A 242 -7.35 4.82 -6.89
N GLU A 243 -6.28 5.55 -7.17
CA GLU A 243 -6.13 6.29 -8.45
C GLU A 243 -5.56 5.45 -9.60
N HIS A 244 -5.15 4.20 -9.31
CA HIS A 244 -4.56 3.26 -10.28
C HIS A 244 -3.30 3.79 -11.01
N THR A 245 -2.66 4.81 -10.44
CA THR A 245 -1.37 5.34 -10.86
C THR A 245 -0.44 5.48 -9.66
N TYR A 246 0.82 5.12 -9.87
CA TYR A 246 1.82 5.39 -8.86
C TYR A 246 2.17 6.88 -8.82
N TYR A 247 2.24 7.42 -7.62
CA TYR A 247 2.66 8.79 -7.40
C TYR A 247 3.37 8.93 -6.05
N TYR A 248 4.41 9.76 -6.02
CA TYR A 248 5.15 10.09 -4.80
C TYR A 248 5.13 11.60 -4.57
N GLU A 249 4.85 12.03 -3.35
CA GLU A 249 5.12 13.37 -2.88
C GLU A 249 5.78 13.37 -1.50
N SER A 250 6.64 14.37 -1.28
CA SER A 250 7.12 14.71 0.05
C SER A 250 6.29 15.86 0.59
N LYS A 251 5.62 15.63 1.72
CA LYS A 251 4.83 16.64 2.44
C LYS A 251 5.21 16.60 3.91
N ASN A 252 5.43 17.76 4.53
CA ASN A 252 5.87 17.87 5.93
C ASN A 252 7.16 17.08 6.23
N ALA A 253 8.08 16.96 5.26
CA ALA A 253 9.29 16.14 5.33
C ALA A 253 9.01 14.64 5.58
N ARG A 254 7.88 14.15 5.04
CA ARG A 254 7.40 12.77 5.16
C ARG A 254 6.97 12.26 3.80
N ASP A 255 7.03 10.95 3.63
CA ASP A 255 6.71 10.28 2.38
C ASP A 255 5.22 9.99 2.28
N TYR A 256 4.60 10.42 1.18
CA TYR A 256 3.23 10.09 0.80
C TYR A 256 3.31 9.38 -0.53
N ILE A 257 2.99 8.08 -0.52
CA ILE A 257 3.18 7.21 -1.66
C ILE A 257 1.84 6.58 -2.05
N GLN A 258 1.36 6.98 -3.22
CA GLN A 258 0.25 6.33 -3.89
C GLN A 258 0.78 5.15 -4.71
N LEU A 259 0.25 3.97 -4.45
CA LEU A 259 0.56 2.78 -5.21
C LEU A 259 -0.13 2.82 -6.59
N GLY A 260 0.48 2.13 -7.55
CA GLY A 260 -0.18 1.75 -8.79
C GLY A 260 -1.12 0.58 -8.53
N THR A 261 -1.22 -0.35 -9.48
CA THR A 261 -2.12 -1.49 -9.36
C THR A 261 -1.38 -2.79 -9.08
N THR A 262 -2.15 -3.82 -8.74
CA THR A 262 -1.72 -5.24 -8.70
C THR A 262 -2.74 -6.07 -9.47
N GLY A 263 -3.20 -5.55 -10.60
CA GLY A 263 -4.25 -6.15 -11.42
C GLY A 263 -5.37 -5.22 -11.84
N GLY A 264 -5.61 -4.10 -11.14
CA GLY A 264 -6.66 -3.15 -11.50
C GLY A 264 -6.49 -2.55 -12.90
N ALA A 265 -7.58 -2.04 -13.48
CA ALA A 265 -7.55 -1.42 -14.80
C ALA A 265 -6.67 -0.16 -14.79
N PHE A 266 -5.98 0.15 -15.88
CA PHE A 266 -5.38 1.47 -16.02
C PHE A 266 -6.46 2.47 -16.48
N THR A 267 -6.87 3.33 -15.56
CA THR A 267 -7.87 4.38 -15.80
C THR A 267 -7.19 5.70 -16.18
N PRO A 268 -7.81 6.57 -16.99
CA PRO A 268 -7.25 7.87 -17.29
C PRO A 268 -6.94 8.66 -16.01
N SER A 269 -5.71 9.14 -15.90
CA SER A 269 -5.26 9.95 -14.76
C SER A 269 -4.43 11.13 -15.23
N ASN A 270 -4.56 12.25 -14.52
CA ASN A 270 -3.78 13.47 -14.76
C ASN A 270 -2.52 13.54 -13.87
N ARG A 271 -2.29 12.53 -13.01
CA ARG A 271 -1.21 12.49 -12.03
C ARG A 271 -0.61 11.08 -11.95
N GLY A 272 0.71 11.01 -11.78
CA GLY A 272 1.41 9.74 -11.62
C GLY A 272 1.59 8.97 -12.93
N PHE A 273 1.89 7.68 -12.81
CA PHE A 273 2.08 6.78 -13.96
C PHE A 273 1.57 5.37 -13.66
N HIS A 274 1.09 4.68 -14.68
CA HIS A 274 0.63 3.31 -14.54
C HIS A 274 1.79 2.33 -14.33
N MET A 275 1.60 1.43 -13.38
CA MET A 275 2.40 0.21 -13.28
C MET A 275 1.65 -0.84 -12.48
N ASP A 276 1.89 -2.11 -12.83
CA ASP A 276 1.70 -3.21 -11.90
C ASP A 276 2.97 -3.44 -11.11
N HIS A 277 2.87 -3.42 -9.79
CA HIS A 277 4.05 -3.50 -8.95
C HIS A 277 3.78 -4.13 -7.58
N ILE A 278 4.88 -4.56 -6.96
CA ILE A 278 4.98 -4.80 -5.54
C ILE A 278 5.93 -3.76 -4.99
N MET A 279 5.52 -3.00 -3.98
CA MET A 279 6.46 -2.18 -3.22
C MET A 279 7.11 -3.05 -2.15
N TRP A 280 8.43 -3.18 -2.20
CA TRP A 280 9.21 -3.86 -1.17
C TRP A 280 9.77 -2.84 -0.19
N VAL A 281 9.54 -3.10 1.10
CA VAL A 281 10.00 -2.25 2.19
C VAL A 281 10.95 -3.04 3.07
N SER A 282 12.08 -2.43 3.43
CA SER A 282 13.02 -3.01 4.39
C SER A 282 13.34 -1.99 5.48
N VAL A 283 13.21 -2.41 6.73
CA VAL A 283 13.50 -1.57 7.90
C VAL A 283 14.49 -2.31 8.80
N SER A 284 15.70 -1.74 8.93
CA SER A 284 16.74 -2.22 9.85
C SER A 284 16.77 -1.36 11.11
N GLU A 285 17.31 -1.84 12.23
CA GLU A 285 17.30 -1.11 13.53
C GLU A 285 17.85 0.33 13.46
N GLU A 286 18.82 0.62 12.62
CA GLU A 286 19.52 1.92 12.61
C GLU A 286 19.09 2.85 11.46
N GLU A 287 18.29 2.37 10.51
CA GLU A 287 17.99 3.11 9.30
C GLU A 287 16.51 3.47 9.17
N GLU A 288 16.23 4.54 8.42
CA GLU A 288 14.90 4.84 7.90
C GLU A 288 14.43 3.73 6.95
N PRO A 289 13.11 3.51 6.80
CA PRO A 289 12.59 2.54 5.85
C PRO A 289 13.11 2.79 4.43
N LYS A 290 13.56 1.70 3.79
CA LYS A 290 14.00 1.71 2.39
C LYS A 290 12.91 1.10 1.54
N PHE A 291 12.52 1.82 0.48
CA PHE A 291 11.46 1.44 -0.43
C PHE A 291 12.04 1.15 -1.82
N ILE A 292 11.55 0.09 -2.46
CA ILE A 292 11.81 -0.17 -3.88
C ILE A 292 10.55 -0.71 -4.56
N ASN A 293 10.25 -0.18 -5.74
CA ASN A 293 9.13 -0.68 -6.56
C ASN A 293 9.62 -1.76 -7.51
N LEU A 294 9.03 -2.95 -7.37
CA LEU A 294 9.29 -4.11 -8.20
C LEU A 294 8.15 -4.24 -9.20
N LYS A 295 8.37 -3.76 -10.43
CA LYS A 295 7.38 -3.90 -11.49
C LYS A 295 7.20 -5.36 -11.89
N LEU A 296 5.96 -5.83 -11.99
CA LEU A 296 5.67 -7.25 -12.26
C LEU A 296 6.19 -7.72 -13.62
N ASP A 297 6.23 -6.82 -14.61
CA ASP A 297 6.76 -7.11 -15.95
C ASP A 297 8.30 -7.29 -15.99
N GLY A 298 9.00 -6.89 -14.93
CA GLY A 298 10.44 -7.09 -14.76
C GLY A 298 10.82 -8.32 -13.92
N LEU A 299 9.85 -9.00 -13.31
CA LEU A 299 10.12 -10.14 -12.41
C LEU A 299 10.25 -11.44 -13.19
N VAL A 300 11.31 -12.21 -12.88
CA VAL A 300 11.58 -13.54 -13.44
C VAL A 300 11.86 -14.53 -12.31
N ASP A 301 11.52 -15.80 -12.53
CA ASP A 301 11.85 -16.89 -11.61
C ASP A 301 13.34 -17.30 -11.70
N LYS A 302 13.76 -18.27 -10.87
CA LYS A 302 15.14 -18.80 -10.86
C LYS A 302 15.58 -19.48 -12.16
N TYR A 303 14.66 -19.73 -13.08
CA TYR A 303 14.93 -20.29 -14.41
C TYR A 303 14.92 -19.21 -15.51
N GLY A 304 14.73 -17.94 -15.14
CA GLY A 304 14.63 -16.81 -16.07
C GLY A 304 13.28 -16.71 -16.78
N LYS A 305 12.23 -17.38 -16.30
CA LYS A 305 10.88 -17.27 -16.87
C LYS A 305 10.16 -16.06 -16.27
N PRO A 306 9.53 -15.19 -17.08
CA PRO A 306 8.71 -14.09 -16.57
C PRO A 306 7.62 -14.58 -15.62
N ILE A 307 7.45 -13.87 -14.50
CA ILE A 307 6.35 -14.11 -13.57
C ILE A 307 5.02 -13.70 -14.21
N LEU A 308 4.99 -12.53 -14.86
CA LEU A 308 3.81 -12.06 -15.55
C LEU A 308 3.63 -12.82 -16.87
N THR A 309 2.67 -13.75 -16.90
CA THR A 309 2.46 -14.68 -18.01
C THR A 309 1.68 -14.08 -19.18
N ASN A 310 0.90 -13.03 -18.92
CA ASN A 310 0.08 -12.31 -19.91
C ASN A 310 0.62 -10.92 -20.27
N ALA A 311 1.92 -10.67 -20.05
CA ALA A 311 2.56 -9.43 -20.48
C ALA A 311 2.61 -9.36 -22.01
N LYS A 312 1.53 -8.84 -22.62
CA LYS A 312 1.23 -8.62 -24.06
C LYS A 312 0.20 -9.57 -24.65
N LYS A 313 -1.04 -9.08 -24.76
CA LYS A 313 -1.63 -8.73 -26.05
C LYS A 313 -2.30 -7.37 -25.96
#